data_AF-A0AAD9YLC2-F1
#
_entry.id   AF-A0AAD9YLC2-F1
#
_cell.length_a   1.000
_cell.length_b   1.000
_cell.length_c   1.000
_cell.angle_alpha   90.00
_cell.angle_beta   90.00
_cell.angle_gamma   90.00
#
_symmetry.space_group_name_H-M   'P 1'
#
loop_
_entity.id
_entity.type
_entity.pdbx_description
1 polymer ?
#
loop_
_entity_poly.entity_id
_entity_poly.type
_entity_poly.pdbx_seq_one_letter_code
_entity_poly.pdbx_strand_id
1 'polypeptide(L)'
;MKNQERQHSIVLDGKGEVFENESICISLTNNGTKTVHVSAFDINVSGKIALISSFELDSARAYHIGAGQFRERPQGDGLALGWPKGISRAQPVPESLVLVLTDSRADLSVLASGSRAEGKGEAGPSALERLSYWLATGEQRDVAVERVRVPQRFDLLHVPFQMKARENTEISAALSGSFSGGQDGADNSSC
;
A
#
# COMPACT_ATOMS: atom_id res chain seq x y z
N MET A 1 13.58 -24.52 16.72
CA MET A 1 13.02 -23.41 17.53
C MET A 1 12.09 -22.62 16.63
N LYS A 2 10.79 -22.59 16.92
CA LYS A 2 9.79 -21.90 16.07
C LYS A 2 9.89 -20.40 16.35
N ASN A 3 10.38 -19.63 15.38
CA ASN A 3 10.34 -18.17 15.43
C ASN A 3 8.85 -17.78 15.32
N GLN A 4 8.27 -17.42 16.45
CA GLN A 4 6.92 -16.89 16.53
C GLN A 4 7.01 -15.43 16.08
N GLU A 5 7.00 -15.19 14.77
CA GLU A 5 6.84 -13.85 14.22
C GLU A 5 5.58 -13.25 14.83
N ARG A 6 5.73 -12.11 15.51
CA ARG A 6 4.65 -11.39 16.15
C ARG A 6 3.73 -10.87 15.05
N GLN A 7 2.70 -11.62 14.69
CA GLN A 7 1.65 -11.14 13.82
C GLN A 7 0.92 -9.99 14.54
N HIS A 8 1.10 -8.76 14.04
CA HIS A 8 0.41 -7.58 14.54
C HIS A 8 -0.93 -7.45 13.82
N SER A 9 -2.05 -7.60 14.56
CA SER A 9 -3.38 -7.40 14.00
C SER A 9 -3.75 -5.92 14.03
N ILE A 10 -4.06 -5.36 12.87
CA ILE A 10 -4.51 -3.98 12.76
C ILE A 10 -6.03 -3.92 12.92
N VAL A 11 -6.50 -3.02 13.76
CA VAL A 11 -7.93 -2.71 13.90
C VAL A 11 -8.37 -1.87 12.70
N LEU A 12 -9.51 -2.20 12.10
CA LEU A 12 -10.06 -1.53 10.90
C LEU A 12 -10.67 -0.15 11.19
N ASP A 13 -10.37 0.46 12.33
CA ASP A 13 -10.93 1.74 12.79
C ASP A 13 -10.10 2.96 12.33
N GLY A 14 -9.06 2.73 11.52
CA GLY A 14 -8.18 3.78 11.02
C GLY A 14 -7.07 4.18 11.98
N LYS A 15 -7.01 3.58 13.17
CA LYS A 15 -5.95 3.82 14.16
C LYS A 15 -4.81 2.81 14.06
N GLY A 16 -4.95 1.83 13.16
CA GLY A 16 -3.89 0.91 12.79
C GLY A 16 -2.62 1.64 12.39
N GLU A 17 -1.48 1.19 12.89
CA GLU A 17 -0.17 1.71 12.50
C GLU A 17 0.62 0.62 11.77
N VAL A 18 1.28 1.01 10.70
CA VAL A 18 2.18 0.15 9.90
C VAL A 18 3.50 0.86 9.76
N PHE A 19 4.62 0.16 9.92
CA PHE A 19 5.93 0.72 9.64
C PHE A 19 6.38 0.49 8.20
N GLU A 20 7.19 1.41 7.68
CA GLU A 20 7.86 1.25 6.39
C GLU A 20 8.65 -0.09 6.35
N ASN A 21 8.46 -0.86 5.27
CA ASN A 21 9.02 -2.21 5.09
C ASN A 21 8.52 -3.27 6.09
N GLU A 22 7.46 -2.99 6.84
CA GLU A 22 6.75 -4.02 7.59
C GLU A 22 5.91 -4.88 6.63
N SER A 23 5.94 -6.19 6.88
CA SER A 23 5.22 -7.18 6.09
C SER A 23 3.81 -7.34 6.63
N ILE A 24 2.81 -6.93 5.84
CA ILE A 24 1.40 -7.05 6.21
C ILE A 24 0.82 -8.35 5.65
N CYS A 25 0.04 -9.06 6.47
CA CYS A 25 -0.78 -10.18 6.03
C CYS A 25 -2.25 -9.87 6.29
N ILE A 26 -3.10 -10.01 5.26
CA ILE A 26 -4.54 -9.78 5.38
C ILE A 26 -5.25 -11.12 5.22
N SER A 27 -5.99 -11.53 6.25
CA SER A 27 -6.83 -12.74 6.21
C SER A 27 -8.27 -12.37 5.88
N LEU A 28 -8.81 -12.97 4.83
CA LEU A 28 -10.18 -12.77 4.39
C LEU A 28 -10.91 -14.10 4.42
N THR A 29 -12.09 -14.11 5.02
CA THR A 29 -12.93 -15.33 5.10
C THR A 29 -14.29 -15.04 4.51
N ASN A 30 -14.71 -15.84 3.53
CA ASN A 30 -16.04 -15.74 2.96
C ASN A 30 -17.02 -16.58 3.80
N ASN A 31 -17.77 -15.90 4.68
CA ASN A 31 -18.82 -16.52 5.49
C ASN A 31 -20.17 -16.63 4.75
N GLY A 32 -20.21 -16.22 3.48
CA GLY A 32 -21.38 -16.37 2.61
C GLY A 32 -21.48 -17.76 1.99
N THR A 33 -22.54 -17.97 1.20
CA THR A 33 -22.84 -19.24 0.52
C THR A 33 -22.43 -19.26 -0.96
N LYS A 34 -21.96 -18.14 -1.50
CA LYS A 34 -21.57 -17.97 -2.91
C LYS A 34 -20.11 -17.57 -2.99
N THR A 35 -19.44 -17.96 -4.06
CA THR A 35 -18.11 -17.46 -4.40
C THR A 35 -18.18 -15.95 -4.62
N VAL A 36 -17.20 -15.22 -4.07
CA VAL A 36 -17.02 -13.79 -4.28
C VAL A 36 -15.70 -13.56 -5.00
N HIS A 37 -15.67 -12.59 -5.91
CA HIS A 37 -14.43 -12.16 -6.53
C HIS A 37 -13.92 -10.94 -5.76
N VAL A 38 -12.63 -10.96 -5.43
CA VAL A 38 -12.00 -9.91 -4.61
C VAL A 38 -10.89 -9.26 -5.40
N SER A 39 -10.90 -7.93 -5.51
CA SER A 39 -9.78 -7.13 -6.00
C SER A 39 -9.30 -6.22 -4.88
N ALA A 40 -8.04 -6.38 -4.46
CA ALA A 40 -7.43 -5.61 -3.39
C ALA A 40 -6.55 -4.50 -3.97
N PHE A 41 -6.77 -3.27 -3.51
CA PHE A 41 -6.08 -2.07 -3.95
C PHE A 41 -5.39 -1.38 -2.78
N ASP A 42 -4.16 -0.95 -3.01
CA ASP A 42 -3.48 0.05 -2.19
C ASP A 42 -3.80 1.44 -2.72
N ILE A 43 -4.21 2.34 -1.84
CA ILE A 43 -4.39 3.76 -2.12
C ILE A 43 -3.49 4.54 -1.18
N ASN A 44 -2.40 5.05 -1.74
CA ASN A 44 -1.45 5.83 -0.97
C ASN A 44 -1.92 7.28 -0.77
N VAL A 45 -1.21 8.02 0.09
CA VAL A 45 -1.47 9.43 0.39
C VAL A 45 -1.34 10.37 -0.83
N SER A 46 -0.65 9.94 -1.90
CA SER A 46 -0.60 10.69 -3.18
C SER A 46 -1.80 10.40 -4.09
N GLY A 47 -2.77 9.59 -3.65
CA GLY A 47 -3.91 9.14 -4.44
C GLY A 47 -3.55 8.12 -5.53
N LYS A 48 -2.36 7.52 -5.47
CA LYS A 48 -1.98 6.45 -6.40
C LYS A 48 -2.71 5.18 -5.99
N ILE A 49 -3.43 4.60 -6.94
CA ILE A 49 -4.17 3.35 -6.79
C ILE A 49 -3.34 2.23 -7.43
N ALA A 50 -2.96 1.23 -6.64
CA ALA A 50 -2.24 0.06 -7.11
C ALA A 50 -3.03 -1.22 -6.82
N LEU A 51 -3.27 -2.04 -7.86
CA LEU A 51 -3.85 -3.37 -7.69
C LEU A 51 -2.80 -4.29 -7.05
N ILE A 52 -3.07 -4.78 -5.85
CA ILE A 52 -2.19 -5.70 -5.13
C ILE A 52 -2.45 -7.14 -5.57
N SER A 53 -3.73 -7.54 -5.61
CA SER A 53 -4.13 -8.91 -5.91
C SER A 53 -5.57 -8.96 -6.40
N SER A 54 -5.88 -9.98 -7.20
CA SER A 54 -7.23 -10.30 -7.63
C SER A 54 -7.42 -11.82 -7.60
N PHE A 55 -8.43 -12.29 -6.88
CA PHE A 55 -8.66 -13.73 -6.67
C PHE A 55 -10.15 -14.04 -6.44
N GLU A 56 -10.48 -15.32 -6.51
CA GLU A 56 -11.82 -15.85 -6.22
C GLU A 56 -11.80 -16.47 -4.82
N LEU A 57 -12.84 -16.22 -4.04
CA LEU A 57 -12.97 -16.72 -2.67
C LEU A 57 -14.26 -17.52 -2.53
N ASP A 58 -14.13 -18.84 -2.52
CA ASP A 58 -15.28 -19.74 -2.37
C ASP A 58 -15.92 -19.63 -0.99
N SER A 59 -17.17 -20.06 -0.91
CA SER A 59 -17.92 -20.21 0.35
C SER A 59 -17.11 -20.94 1.41
N ALA A 60 -17.10 -20.41 2.63
CA ALA A 60 -16.42 -20.95 3.81
C ALA A 60 -14.90 -21.13 3.66
N ARG A 61 -14.27 -20.51 2.65
CA ARG A 61 -12.80 -20.49 2.50
C ARG A 61 -12.20 -19.21 3.03
N ALA A 62 -10.96 -19.33 3.48
CA ALA A 62 -10.10 -18.22 3.84
C ALA A 62 -9.00 -18.03 2.79
N TYR A 63 -8.63 -16.78 2.54
CA TYR A 63 -7.51 -16.40 1.70
C TYR A 63 -6.64 -15.39 2.44
N HIS A 64 -5.33 -15.58 2.32
CA HIS A 64 -4.33 -14.74 2.97
C HIS A 64 -3.56 -13.96 1.91
N ILE A 65 -3.80 -12.66 1.83
CA ILE A 65 -3.00 -11.75 1.01
C ILE A 65 -1.69 -11.50 1.75
N GLY A 66 -0.56 -11.64 1.04
CA GLY A 66 0.77 -11.45 1.61
C GLY A 66 1.43 -12.73 2.11
N ALA A 67 0.69 -13.76 2.52
CA ALA A 67 1.28 -15.01 3.01
C ALA A 67 1.77 -15.91 1.86
N GLY A 68 3.07 -16.27 1.84
CA GLY A 68 3.63 -17.30 0.96
C GLY A 68 3.74 -16.95 -0.54
N GLN A 69 3.15 -15.85 -0.98
CA GLN A 69 3.16 -15.37 -2.37
C GLN A 69 4.44 -14.59 -2.70
N PHE A 70 5.18 -14.15 -1.68
CA PHE A 70 6.37 -13.30 -1.81
C PHE A 70 7.64 -13.95 -1.28
N ARG A 71 7.69 -15.29 -1.17
CA ARG A 71 8.84 -16.06 -0.62
C ARG A 71 10.19 -15.74 -1.25
N GLU A 72 10.23 -15.20 -2.47
CA GLU A 72 11.45 -14.82 -3.15
C GLU A 72 11.95 -13.41 -2.79
N ARG A 73 11.19 -12.62 -2.02
CA ARG A 73 11.66 -11.30 -1.56
C ARG A 73 12.50 -11.43 -0.29
N PRO A 74 13.61 -10.68 -0.19
CA PRO A 74 14.47 -10.67 0.99
C PRO A 74 13.78 -10.15 2.27
N GLN A 75 12.59 -9.55 2.16
CA GLN A 75 11.80 -8.99 3.27
C GLN A 75 10.80 -9.98 3.91
N GLY A 76 10.79 -11.25 3.50
CA GLY A 76 9.95 -12.29 4.10
C GLY A 76 8.53 -12.37 3.52
N ASP A 77 7.71 -13.27 4.08
CA ASP A 77 6.32 -13.49 3.67
C ASP A 77 5.45 -12.29 4.10
N GLY A 78 5.01 -11.47 3.16
CA GLY A 78 4.04 -10.39 3.41
C GLY A 78 3.97 -9.36 2.28
N LEU A 79 2.94 -8.51 2.35
CA LEU A 79 2.85 -7.32 1.52
C LEU A 79 3.75 -6.24 2.13
N ALA A 80 4.90 -6.00 1.51
CA ALA A 80 5.80 -4.91 1.92
C ALA A 80 5.28 -3.57 1.37
N LEU A 81 4.92 -2.65 2.26
CA LEU A 81 4.58 -1.27 1.92
C LEU A 81 5.82 -0.38 1.94
N GLY A 82 5.97 0.42 0.90
CA GLY A 82 7.09 1.34 0.74
C GLY A 82 6.66 2.79 0.97
N TRP A 83 7.55 3.61 1.52
CA TRP A 83 7.25 5.02 1.75
C TRP A 83 6.98 5.77 0.43
N PRO A 84 5.91 6.58 0.33
CA PRO A 84 5.60 7.34 -0.86
C PRO A 84 6.71 8.34 -1.20
N LYS A 85 7.05 8.41 -2.49
CA LYS A 85 8.12 9.32 -2.97
C LYS A 85 7.69 10.77 -2.82
N GLY A 86 8.60 11.62 -2.33
CA GLY A 86 8.38 13.06 -2.23
C GLY A 86 7.56 13.51 -1.01
N ILE A 87 7.27 12.61 -0.07
CA ILE A 87 6.56 12.95 1.17
C ILE A 87 7.52 12.88 2.36
N SER A 88 7.44 13.90 3.23
CA SER A 88 8.26 14.01 4.43
C SER A 88 8.02 12.82 5.36
N ARG A 89 9.11 12.24 5.88
CA ARG A 89 9.12 11.15 6.86
C ARG A 89 8.87 11.60 8.30
N ALA A 90 8.71 12.91 8.52
CA ALA A 90 8.57 13.49 9.86
C ALA A 90 7.22 13.21 10.52
N GLN A 91 6.20 12.83 9.75
CA GLN A 91 4.85 12.58 10.26
C GLN A 91 4.29 11.28 9.67
N PRO A 92 3.45 10.55 10.43
CA PRO A 92 2.68 9.44 9.88
C PRO A 92 1.80 9.91 8.73
N VAL A 93 1.63 9.06 7.71
CA VAL A 93 0.80 9.37 6.54
C VAL A 93 -0.42 8.44 6.51
N PRO A 94 -1.62 8.97 6.24
CA PRO A 94 -2.80 8.13 6.08
C PRO A 94 -2.73 7.38 4.75
N GLU A 95 -2.85 6.06 4.81
CA GLU A 95 -2.99 5.19 3.64
C GLU A 95 -4.21 4.29 3.83
N SER A 96 -4.65 3.66 2.74
CA SER A 96 -5.82 2.80 2.80
C SER A 96 -5.70 1.62 1.86
N LEU A 97 -6.15 0.47 2.36
CA LEU A 97 -6.38 -0.71 1.56
C LEU A 97 -7.88 -0.81 1.27
N VAL A 98 -8.24 -0.90 -0.01
CA VAL A 98 -9.63 -1.05 -0.46
C VAL A 98 -9.79 -2.40 -1.12
N LEU A 99 -10.73 -3.20 -0.64
CA LEU A 99 -11.11 -4.45 -1.27
C LEU A 99 -12.47 -4.27 -1.93
N VAL A 100 -12.51 -4.50 -3.24
CA VAL A 100 -13.74 -4.52 -4.02
C VAL A 100 -14.20 -5.97 -4.12
N LEU A 101 -15.39 -6.23 -3.61
CA LEU A 101 -16.04 -7.54 -3.59
C LEU A 101 -17.11 -7.54 -4.68
N THR A 102 -17.08 -8.50 -5.60
CA THR A 102 -18.10 -8.63 -6.64
C THR A 102 -18.69 -10.04 -6.68
N ASP A 103 -19.97 -10.13 -7.04
CA ASP A 103 -20.69 -11.40 -7.20
C ASP A 103 -20.34 -12.16 -8.49
N SER A 104 -19.56 -11.54 -9.36
CA SER A 104 -19.16 -12.02 -10.67
C SER A 104 -17.81 -11.43 -11.05
N ARG A 105 -17.06 -12.12 -11.91
CA ARG A 105 -15.72 -11.70 -12.34
C ARG A 105 -15.78 -10.35 -13.05
N ALA A 106 -15.19 -9.34 -12.44
CA ALA A 106 -14.91 -8.04 -13.05
C ALA A 106 -13.40 -7.85 -13.21
N ASP A 107 -13.00 -7.32 -14.36
CA ASP A 107 -11.65 -6.81 -14.53
C ASP A 107 -11.60 -5.37 -14.01
N LEU A 108 -11.04 -5.20 -12.81
CA LEU A 108 -10.89 -3.91 -12.15
C LEU A 108 -9.45 -3.36 -12.28
N SER A 109 -8.60 -3.98 -13.11
CA SER A 109 -7.24 -3.50 -13.37
C SER A 109 -7.22 -2.08 -13.94
N VAL A 110 -8.29 -1.68 -14.64
CA VAL A 110 -8.50 -0.34 -15.20
C VAL A 110 -8.49 0.76 -14.14
N LEU A 111 -8.80 0.45 -12.87
CA LEU A 111 -8.82 1.42 -11.77
C LEU A 111 -7.41 1.76 -11.25
N ALA A 112 -6.41 0.93 -11.54
CA ALA A 112 -5.04 1.20 -11.12
C ALA A 112 -4.46 2.41 -11.89
N SER A 113 -3.84 3.35 -11.18
CA SER A 113 -3.36 4.63 -11.75
C SER A 113 -2.28 4.49 -12.84
N GLY A 114 -1.76 3.28 -13.08
CA GLY A 114 -0.81 2.99 -14.15
C GLY A 114 -1.44 2.63 -15.50
N SER A 115 -2.75 2.40 -15.58
CA SER A 115 -3.41 1.95 -16.81
C SER A 115 -3.62 3.05 -17.87
N ARG A 116 -3.40 4.33 -17.52
CA ARG A 116 -3.81 5.48 -18.36
C ARG A 116 -2.74 6.53 -18.66
N ALA A 117 -1.47 6.29 -18.32
CA ALA A 117 -0.44 7.34 -18.44
C ALA A 117 0.90 6.85 -19.02
N GLU A 118 0.91 6.37 -20.26
CA GLU A 118 2.11 6.46 -21.13
C GLU A 118 1.72 6.91 -22.55
N GLY A 119 1.14 8.10 -22.64
CA GLY A 119 1.17 8.90 -23.87
C GLY A 119 2.40 9.81 -23.86
N LYS A 120 3.60 9.24 -23.91
CA LYS A 120 4.84 10.02 -24.11
C LYS A 120 4.98 10.30 -25.60
N GLY A 121 4.69 11.52 -26.01
CA GLY A 121 5.05 12.05 -27.33
C GLY A 121 3.86 12.42 -28.20
N GLU A 122 3.28 13.60 -27.95
CA GLU A 122 2.76 14.50 -28.99
C GLU A 122 2.32 15.80 -28.32
N ALA A 123 2.46 16.93 -29.01
CA ALA A 123 2.09 18.27 -28.56
C ALA A 123 0.56 18.44 -28.44
N GLY A 124 -0.06 17.62 -27.60
CA GLY A 124 -1.48 17.63 -27.30
C GLY A 124 -1.77 18.22 -25.92
N PRO A 125 -3.05 18.51 -25.63
CA PRO A 125 -3.48 19.04 -24.34
C PRO A 125 -3.00 18.17 -23.19
N SER A 126 -2.57 18.81 -22.11
CA SER A 126 -1.99 18.11 -20.96
C SER A 126 -2.98 17.08 -20.38
N ALA A 127 -2.47 16.06 -19.69
CA ALA A 127 -3.32 15.05 -19.06
C ALA A 127 -4.39 15.68 -18.14
N LEU A 128 -4.05 16.80 -17.49
CA LEU A 128 -4.94 17.55 -16.63
C LEU A 128 -5.99 18.34 -17.45
N GLU A 129 -5.57 18.96 -18.55
CA GLU A 129 -6.47 19.66 -19.47
C GLU A 129 -7.49 18.71 -20.12
N ARG A 130 -7.07 17.51 -20.51
CA ARG A 130 -7.99 16.45 -20.98
C ARG A 130 -8.96 15.99 -19.90
N LEU A 131 -8.49 15.82 -18.66
CA LEU A 131 -9.34 15.45 -17.53
C LEU A 131 -10.36 16.54 -17.20
N SER A 132 -9.92 17.80 -17.12
CA SER A 132 -10.80 18.95 -16.90
C SER A 132 -11.80 19.12 -18.01
N TYR A 133 -11.38 18.94 -19.27
CA TYR A 133 -12.25 18.95 -20.43
C TYR A 133 -13.30 17.84 -20.34
N TRP A 134 -12.93 16.58 -20.05
CA TRP A 134 -13.89 15.48 -19.91
C TRP A 134 -14.87 15.66 -18.73
N LEU A 135 -14.40 16.22 -17.61
CA LEU A 135 -15.27 16.54 -16.48
C LEU A 135 -16.26 17.67 -16.82
N ALA A 136 -15.81 18.67 -17.57
CA ALA A 136 -16.61 19.82 -17.95
C ALA A 136 -17.60 19.53 -19.09
N THR A 137 -17.20 18.74 -20.09
CA THR A 137 -18.03 18.44 -21.26
C THR A 137 -18.91 17.22 -21.06
N GLY A 138 -18.61 16.36 -20.09
CA GLY A 138 -19.34 15.12 -19.88
C GLY A 138 -19.23 14.17 -21.09
N GLU A 139 -18.25 14.37 -21.97
CA GLU A 139 -18.10 13.67 -23.26
C GLU A 139 -17.81 12.16 -23.11
N GLN A 140 -17.58 11.68 -21.88
CA GLN A 140 -17.52 10.25 -21.55
C GLN A 140 -18.87 9.67 -21.04
N ARG A 141 -19.96 10.45 -21.00
CA ARG A 141 -21.28 10.03 -20.49
C ARG A 141 -22.26 9.61 -21.59
N ASP A 142 -21.78 9.11 -22.73
CA ASP A 142 -22.67 8.44 -23.67
C ASP A 142 -22.14 7.08 -24.10
N VAL A 143 -22.56 6.07 -23.34
CA VAL A 143 -22.50 4.68 -23.75
C VAL A 143 -23.85 4.06 -23.43
N ALA A 144 -24.84 4.35 -24.27
CA ALA A 144 -25.99 3.47 -24.45
C ALA A 144 -25.50 2.16 -25.08
N VAL A 145 -24.87 1.30 -24.27
CA VAL A 145 -24.69 -0.10 -24.58
C VAL A 145 -25.81 -0.85 -23.90
N GLU A 146 -26.88 -1.08 -24.65
CA GLU A 146 -27.87 -2.10 -24.36
C GLU A 146 -27.18 -3.46 -24.43
N ARG A 147 -26.51 -3.82 -23.34
CA ARG A 147 -26.25 -5.21 -23.01
C ARG A 147 -27.23 -5.54 -21.92
N VAL A 148 -27.93 -6.66 -22.04
CA VAL A 148 -28.59 -7.32 -20.92
C VAL A 148 -27.49 -7.63 -19.90
N ARG A 149 -27.16 -6.66 -19.05
CA ARG A 149 -26.20 -6.81 -17.98
C ARG A 149 -26.98 -7.38 -16.83
N VAL A 150 -26.66 -8.61 -16.45
CA VAL A 150 -27.04 -9.11 -15.13
C VAL A 150 -26.57 -8.04 -14.13
N PRO A 151 -27.44 -7.54 -13.23
CA PRO A 151 -27.04 -6.53 -12.25
C PRO A 151 -25.87 -7.08 -11.44
N GLN A 152 -24.68 -6.50 -11.64
CA GLN A 152 -23.49 -6.89 -10.89
C GLN A 152 -23.57 -6.22 -9.52
N ARG A 153 -23.63 -7.03 -8.46
CA ARG A 153 -23.58 -6.53 -7.10
C ARG A 153 -22.13 -6.39 -6.67
N PHE A 154 -21.84 -5.27 -6.03
CA PHE A 154 -20.53 -5.02 -5.45
C PHE A 154 -20.68 -4.54 -4.01
N ASP A 155 -19.63 -4.78 -3.23
CA ASP A 155 -19.45 -4.26 -1.89
C ASP A 155 -18.00 -3.78 -1.73
N LEU A 156 -17.76 -2.90 -0.76
CA LEU A 156 -16.46 -2.27 -0.53
C LEU A 156 -16.04 -2.44 0.92
N LEU A 157 -14.89 -3.10 1.13
CA LEU A 157 -14.23 -3.14 2.42
C LEU A 157 -13.07 -2.13 2.42
N HIS A 158 -13.19 -1.11 3.25
CA HIS A 158 -12.17 -0.07 3.41
C HIS A 158 -11.40 -0.29 4.71
N VAL A 159 -10.07 -0.35 4.61
CA VAL A 159 -9.15 -0.57 5.72
C VAL A 159 -8.18 0.62 5.79
N PRO A 160 -8.52 1.68 6.54
CA PRO A 160 -7.62 2.80 6.76
C PRO A 160 -6.52 2.44 7.76
N PHE A 161 -5.31 2.97 7.56
CA PHE A 161 -4.19 2.85 8.48
C PHE A 161 -3.24 4.06 8.38
N GLN A 162 -2.35 4.20 9.36
CA GLN A 162 -1.28 5.20 9.39
C GLN A 162 0.06 4.53 9.09
N MET A 163 0.75 4.96 8.04
CA MET A 163 2.11 4.50 7.78
C MET A 163 3.12 5.40 8.50
N LYS A 164 4.04 4.79 9.24
CA LYS A 164 5.15 5.43 9.93
C LYS A 164 6.47 5.11 9.25
N ALA A 165 7.31 6.13 9.08
CA ALA A 165 8.66 5.93 8.60
C ALA A 165 9.43 5.10 9.63
N ARG A 166 10.24 4.16 9.16
CA ARG A 166 11.17 3.47 10.05
C ARG A 166 12.30 4.44 10.39
N GLU A 167 12.46 4.80 11.66
CA GLU A 167 13.61 5.60 12.08
C GLU A 167 14.88 4.80 11.77
N ASN A 168 15.76 5.36 10.93
CA ASN A 168 17.08 4.79 10.70
C ASN A 168 17.92 4.97 11.98
N THR A 169 17.85 4.01 12.89
CA THR A 169 18.66 3.97 14.12
C THR A 169 20.13 3.61 13.86
N GLU A 170 20.69 4.01 12.73
CA GLU A 170 22.09 3.71 12.36
C GLU A 170 22.98 4.96 12.21
N ILE A 171 22.41 6.17 12.23
CA ILE A 171 23.22 7.40 12.02
C ILE A 171 23.49 8.18 13.32
N SER A 172 22.66 8.00 14.37
CA SER A 172 22.87 8.72 15.63
C SER A 172 23.98 8.12 16.50
N ALA A 173 24.29 6.83 16.38
CA ALA A 173 25.37 6.20 17.16
C ALA A 173 26.78 6.56 16.66
N ALA A 174 26.93 6.96 15.39
CA ALA A 174 28.22 7.30 14.80
C ALA A 174 28.68 8.73 15.12
N LEU A 175 27.77 9.64 15.50
CA LEU A 175 28.10 11.05 15.78
C LEU A 175 28.35 11.35 17.27
N SER A 176 28.07 10.40 18.17
CA SER A 176 28.35 10.53 19.61
C SER A 176 29.68 9.89 20.06
N GLY A 177 30.44 9.27 19.15
CA GLY A 177 31.62 8.45 19.47
C GLY A 177 32.99 9.07 19.20
N SER A 178 33.10 10.37 18.91
CA SER A 178 34.40 10.98 18.55
C SER A 178 34.63 12.34 19.22
N PHE A 179 34.76 12.34 20.54
CA PHE A 179 35.45 13.42 21.25
C PHE A 179 36.00 12.95 22.60
N SER A 180 37.15 12.29 22.58
CA SER A 180 38.05 12.22 23.74
C SER A 180 39.40 12.69 23.26
N GLY A 181 39.59 14.00 23.37
CA GLY A 181 40.83 14.70 23.05
C GLY A 181 41.96 14.22 23.96
N GLY A 182 43.14 14.07 23.36
CA GLY A 182 44.38 13.87 24.09
C GLY A 182 44.72 15.07 24.96
N GLN A 183 45.37 14.79 26.08
CA GLN A 183 46.12 15.76 26.84
C GLN A 183 47.45 15.10 27.24
N ASP A 184 48.42 15.23 26.33
CA ASP A 184 49.85 15.16 26.67
C ASP A 184 50.20 16.43 27.46
N GLY A 185 50.94 16.28 28.56
CA GLY A 185 51.42 17.38 29.37
C GLY A 185 52.32 16.90 30.49
N ALA A 186 53.63 16.95 30.22
CA ALA A 186 54.74 16.50 31.05
C ALA A 186 55.01 17.34 32.32
N ASP A 187 55.89 16.77 33.16
CA ASP A 187 56.73 17.35 34.22
C ASP A 187 55.99 17.95 35.44
N ASN A 188 56.38 17.72 36.71
CA ASN A 188 57.73 17.89 37.25
C ASN A 188 57.83 17.42 38.73
N SER A 189 59.05 17.04 39.12
CA SER A 189 59.74 17.28 40.42
C SER A 189 59.28 16.66 41.77
N SER A 190 60.22 15.87 42.31
CA SER A 190 60.80 15.93 43.67
C SER A 190 59.94 15.70 44.93
N CYS A 191 60.16 14.58 45.62
CA CYS A 191 61.08 14.39 46.76
C CYS A 191 61.10 12.93 47.21
#